data_AF-A0A135UU42-F1
#
_entry.id   AF-A0A135UU42-F1
#
_cell.length_a   1.000
_cell.length_b   1.000
_cell.length_c   1.000
_cell.angle_alpha   90.00
_cell.angle_beta   90.00
_cell.angle_gamma   90.00
#
_symmetry.space_group_name_H-M   'P 1'
#
loop_
_entity.id
_entity.type
_entity.pdbx_description
1 polymer ?
#
loop_
_entity_poly.entity_id
_entity_poly.type
_entity_poly.pdbx_seq_one_letter_code
_entity_poly.pdbx_strand_id
1 'polypeptide(L)'
;MEVIQQELAIPEKHYTAPQHLLSWPCSPLTLTELDLRYPVALEIQRPKMRRTKAPPRCLAGTSSQGQDWLSNLSLAQLRDLADSYFSHFHPQYLVLDEDRFYSHHLNQALRVGFASSLDSCLVALVLSLGSVAACQTGKTEWAQSDSADPMLEHEAGLAFFTIACSMFQDVEGTDWVSVQCLLLMA
;
A
#
# COMPACT_ATOMS: atom_id res chain seq x y z
N MET A 1 -30.15 -49.18 1.44
CA MET A 1 -30.68 -47.81 1.65
C MET A 1 -30.23 -47.37 3.03
N GLU A 2 -28.94 -47.10 3.24
CA GLU A 2 -28.44 -46.74 4.60
C GLU A 2 -26.98 -46.21 4.66
N VAL A 3 -26.44 -45.64 3.58
CA VAL A 3 -25.04 -45.12 3.58
C VAL A 3 -24.94 -43.61 3.37
N ILE A 4 -26.05 -42.93 3.08
CA ILE A 4 -26.06 -41.50 2.70
C ILE A 4 -26.20 -40.56 3.92
N GLN A 5 -26.56 -41.08 5.11
CA GLN A 5 -26.86 -40.23 6.27
C GLN A 5 -25.68 -39.99 7.22
N GLN A 6 -24.49 -40.54 6.96
CA GLN A 6 -23.35 -40.43 7.88
C GLN A 6 -22.33 -39.33 7.53
N GLU A 7 -22.47 -38.63 6.40
CA GLU A 7 -21.60 -37.47 6.08
C GLU A 7 -22.10 -36.14 6.65
N LEU A 8 -23.27 -36.11 7.29
CA LEU A 8 -23.87 -34.88 7.86
C LEU A 8 -23.35 -34.53 9.26
N ALA A 9 -22.36 -35.26 9.79
CA ALA A 9 -21.75 -34.98 11.08
C ALA A 9 -20.29 -34.53 10.92
N ILE A 10 -20.05 -33.47 10.14
CA ILE A 10 -18.80 -32.70 10.26
C ILE A 10 -19.11 -31.51 11.16
N PRO A 11 -18.48 -31.39 12.34
CA PRO A 11 -18.73 -30.27 13.24
C PRO A 11 -18.35 -28.98 12.52
N GLU A 12 -19.23 -27.98 12.65
CA GLU A 12 -19.18 -26.62 12.10
C GLU A 12 -17.76 -26.05 11.96
N LYS A 13 -17.07 -26.39 10.87
CA LYS A 13 -15.98 -25.57 10.34
C LYS A 13 -16.65 -24.62 9.39
N HIS A 14 -16.72 -23.34 9.73
CA HIS A 14 -17.26 -22.33 8.83
C HIS A 14 -16.48 -22.36 7.50
N TYR A 15 -17.07 -23.00 6.48
CA TYR A 15 -16.54 -23.19 5.13
C TYR A 15 -16.46 -21.88 4.32
N THR A 16 -16.67 -20.74 4.96
CA THR A 16 -16.67 -19.40 4.36
C THR A 16 -15.27 -18.79 4.28
N ALA A 17 -14.26 -19.40 4.89
CA ALA A 17 -12.87 -18.98 4.70
C ALA A 17 -12.40 -19.31 3.27
N PRO A 18 -11.78 -18.37 2.52
CA PRO A 18 -11.43 -18.57 1.11
C PRO A 18 -10.61 -19.84 0.82
N GLN A 19 -9.71 -20.22 1.73
CA GLN A 19 -8.92 -21.44 1.61
C GLN A 19 -9.75 -22.75 1.62
N HIS A 20 -10.97 -22.73 2.17
CA HIS A 20 -11.87 -23.88 2.20
C HIS A 20 -12.72 -24.01 0.92
N LEU A 21 -12.96 -22.91 0.19
CA LEU A 21 -13.65 -22.92 -1.11
C LEU A 21 -12.89 -23.75 -2.15
N LEU A 22 -11.56 -23.74 -2.08
CA LEU A 22 -10.69 -24.53 -2.96
C LEU A 22 -10.70 -26.04 -2.67
N SER A 23 -11.23 -26.43 -1.51
CA SER A 23 -11.37 -27.84 -1.07
C SER A 23 -12.81 -28.36 -1.18
N TRP A 24 -13.71 -27.59 -1.81
CA TRP A 24 -15.13 -27.91 -1.84
C TRP A 24 -15.38 -29.15 -2.73
N PRO A 25 -16.10 -30.20 -2.28
CA PRO A 25 -16.34 -31.42 -3.05
C PRO A 25 -16.97 -31.23 -4.43
N CYS A 26 -17.63 -30.09 -4.68
CA CYS A 26 -18.21 -29.77 -5.99
C CYS A 26 -17.28 -28.93 -6.89
N SER A 27 -16.05 -28.64 -6.46
CA SER A 27 -15.07 -27.92 -7.27
C SER A 27 -14.62 -28.80 -8.43
N PRO A 28 -14.60 -28.30 -9.68
CA PRO A 28 -14.03 -29.03 -10.81
C PRO A 28 -12.49 -29.08 -10.76
N LEU A 29 -11.87 -28.36 -9.81
CA LEU A 29 -10.41 -28.27 -9.67
C LEU A 29 -9.91 -29.33 -8.70
N THR A 30 -9.10 -30.27 -9.20
CA THR A 30 -8.32 -31.19 -8.35
C THR A 30 -6.98 -30.54 -7.99
N LEU A 31 -6.93 -29.86 -6.84
CA LEU A 31 -5.72 -29.24 -6.33
C LEU A 31 -4.99 -30.21 -5.39
N THR A 32 -3.67 -30.31 -5.52
CA THR A 32 -2.86 -31.06 -4.55
C THR A 32 -2.75 -30.29 -3.23
N GLU A 33 -2.39 -30.96 -2.14
CA GLU A 33 -2.11 -30.29 -0.86
C GLU A 33 -1.00 -29.22 -1.02
N LEU A 34 -0.06 -29.44 -1.93
CA LEU A 34 0.99 -28.49 -2.25
C LEU A 34 0.42 -27.23 -2.92
N ASP A 35 -0.51 -27.37 -3.86
CA ASP A 35 -1.15 -26.25 -4.56
C ASP A 35 -1.98 -25.37 -3.61
N LEU A 36 -2.65 -26.00 -2.64
CA LEU A 36 -3.41 -25.31 -1.60
C LEU A 36 -2.51 -24.51 -0.66
N ARG A 37 -1.28 -24.98 -0.42
CA ARG A 37 -0.31 -24.33 0.46
C ARG A 37 0.63 -23.38 -0.27
N TYR A 38 0.67 -23.41 -1.59
CA TYR A 38 1.59 -22.62 -2.40
C TYR A 38 1.48 -21.10 -2.15
N PRO A 39 0.28 -20.46 -2.16
CA PRO A 39 0.17 -19.03 -1.88
C PRO A 39 0.68 -18.66 -0.49
N VAL A 40 0.38 -19.49 0.52
CA VAL A 40 0.82 -19.27 1.90
C VAL A 40 2.33 -19.48 2.03
N ALA A 41 2.88 -20.49 1.35
CA ALA A 41 4.32 -20.75 1.35
C ALA A 41 5.09 -19.61 0.67
N LEU A 42 4.56 -19.05 -0.43
CA LEU A 42 5.11 -17.86 -1.07
C LEU A 42 5.06 -16.65 -0.14
N GLU A 43 3.95 -16.41 0.56
CA GLU A 43 3.82 -15.28 1.48
C GLU A 43 4.77 -15.41 2.68
N ILE A 44 4.93 -16.62 3.23
CA ILE A 44 5.90 -16.89 4.32
C ILE A 44 7.34 -16.67 3.84
N GLN A 45 7.64 -17.01 2.60
CA GLN A 45 8.96 -16.84 2.00
C GLN A 45 9.19 -15.43 1.47
N ARG A 46 8.15 -14.58 1.40
CA ARG A 46 8.27 -13.21 0.91
C ARG A 46 9.29 -12.46 1.77
N PRO A 47 10.32 -11.85 1.17
CA PRO A 47 11.27 -11.03 1.91
C PRO A 47 10.53 -9.95 2.69
N LYS A 48 10.97 -9.69 3.93
CA LYS A 48 10.42 -8.58 4.71
C LYS A 48 10.66 -7.28 3.93
N MET A 49 9.59 -6.54 3.69
CA MET A 49 9.65 -5.24 3.06
C MET A 49 10.60 -4.33 3.86
N ARG A 50 11.56 -3.72 3.17
CA ARG A 50 12.50 -2.80 3.79
C ARG A 50 11.73 -1.62 4.36
N ARG A 51 12.09 -1.17 5.56
CA ARG A 51 11.55 0.07 6.13
C ARG A 51 12.65 1.12 6.09
N THR A 52 12.52 2.05 5.16
CA THR A 52 13.44 3.18 5.05
C THR A 52 12.65 4.47 5.13
N LYS A 53 13.22 5.47 5.79
CA LYS A 53 12.72 6.85 5.83
C LYS A 53 13.66 7.79 5.05
N ALA A 54 14.64 7.23 4.36
CA ALA A 54 15.60 7.99 3.56
C ALA A 54 14.89 8.61 2.34
N PRO A 55 15.31 9.82 1.91
CA PRO A 55 14.70 10.47 0.75
C PRO A 55 14.91 9.68 -0.55
N PRO A 56 14.04 9.87 -1.55
CA PRO A 56 14.24 9.37 -2.92
C PRO A 56 15.47 10.01 -3.60
N ARG A 57 15.96 9.41 -4.68
CA ARG A 57 17.16 9.86 -5.42
C ARG A 57 17.10 11.33 -5.83
N CYS A 58 15.95 11.82 -6.28
CA CYS A 58 15.74 13.22 -6.68
C CYS A 58 15.96 14.23 -5.53
N LEU A 59 15.95 13.77 -4.28
CA LEU A 59 16.16 14.57 -3.07
C LEU A 59 17.42 14.15 -2.30
N ALA A 60 18.22 13.22 -2.85
CA ALA A 60 19.44 12.76 -2.22
C ALA A 60 20.46 13.91 -2.18
N GLY A 61 20.75 14.42 -0.98
CA GLY A 61 21.73 15.50 -0.74
C GLY A 61 21.15 16.83 -0.27
N THR A 62 19.82 17.00 -0.25
CA THR A 62 19.18 18.23 0.25
C THR A 62 18.75 18.15 1.72
N SER A 63 18.74 16.94 2.31
CA SER A 63 18.25 16.72 3.67
C SER A 63 19.38 16.61 4.70
N SER A 64 19.50 17.60 5.59
CA SER A 64 20.16 17.42 6.89
C SER A 64 19.35 16.42 7.71
N GLN A 65 19.96 15.27 8.04
CA GLN A 65 19.48 14.23 8.98
C GLN A 65 18.07 14.41 9.57
N GLY A 66 17.02 13.86 8.95
CA GLY A 66 15.69 13.84 9.57
C GLY A 66 14.53 13.79 8.59
N GLN A 67 13.32 13.55 9.13
CA GLN A 67 12.03 13.50 8.42
C GLN A 67 11.68 14.80 7.66
N ASP A 68 12.50 15.85 7.78
CA ASP A 68 12.27 17.19 7.24
C ASP A 68 12.23 17.25 5.70
N TRP A 69 12.73 16.22 5.02
CA TRP A 69 12.75 16.20 3.55
C TRP A 69 11.34 16.19 2.94
N LEU A 70 10.35 15.62 3.62
CA LEU A 70 8.96 15.59 3.15
C LEU A 70 8.38 17.01 3.06
N SER A 71 8.68 17.83 4.06
CA SER A 71 8.25 19.23 4.14
C SER A 71 9.00 20.15 3.16
N ASN A 72 10.15 19.70 2.63
CA ASN A 72 10.94 20.42 1.64
C ASN A 72 10.49 20.16 0.19
N LEU A 73 9.50 19.29 -0.03
CA LEU A 73 8.94 19.07 -1.35
C LEU A 73 8.25 20.32 -1.90
N SER A 74 8.56 20.66 -3.14
CA SER A 74 7.84 21.73 -3.82
C SER A 74 6.39 21.32 -4.12
N LEU A 75 5.48 22.29 -4.16
CA LEU A 75 4.08 22.04 -4.51
C LEU A 75 3.93 21.41 -5.91
N ALA A 76 4.82 21.74 -6.84
CA ALA A 76 4.87 21.13 -8.16
C ALA A 76 5.16 19.62 -8.07
N GLN A 77 6.18 19.22 -7.31
CA GLN A 77 6.51 17.80 -7.10
C GLN A 77 5.36 17.03 -6.43
N LEU A 78 4.70 17.64 -5.44
CA LEU A 78 3.56 17.03 -4.77
C LEU A 78 2.40 16.78 -5.74
N ARG A 79 2.09 17.77 -6.60
CA ARG A 79 1.06 17.64 -7.63
C ARG A 79 1.44 16.62 -8.70
N ASP A 80 2.66 16.67 -9.21
CA ASP A 80 3.12 15.74 -10.25
C ASP A 80 2.99 14.27 -9.80
N LEU A 81 3.30 13.99 -8.54
CA LEU A 81 3.13 12.65 -7.95
C LEU A 81 1.66 12.30 -7.72
N ALA A 82 0.86 13.22 -7.20
CA ALA A 82 -0.58 13.00 -7.02
C ALA A 82 -1.30 12.76 -8.35
N ASP A 83 -0.99 13.54 -9.39
CA ASP A 83 -1.50 13.35 -10.75
C ASP A 83 -1.07 11.99 -11.32
N SER A 84 0.15 11.53 -11.01
CA SER A 84 0.62 10.19 -11.39
C SER A 84 -0.22 9.10 -10.71
N TYR A 85 -0.64 9.30 -9.47
CA TYR A 85 -1.57 8.39 -8.78
C TYR A 85 -2.98 8.42 -9.41
N PHE A 86 -3.56 9.61 -9.60
CA PHE A 86 -4.93 9.77 -10.12
C PHE A 86 -5.06 9.33 -11.59
N SER A 87 -4.00 9.46 -12.37
CA SER A 87 -4.02 8.96 -13.76
C SER A 87 -3.83 7.45 -13.85
N HIS A 88 -3.09 6.83 -12.94
CA HIS A 88 -2.71 5.42 -13.04
C HIS A 88 -3.58 4.46 -12.22
N PHE A 89 -3.76 4.75 -10.92
CA PHE A 89 -4.44 3.84 -9.99
C PHE A 89 -5.91 4.18 -9.79
N HIS A 90 -6.26 5.47 -9.75
CA HIS A 90 -7.63 5.88 -9.47
C HIS A 90 -8.70 5.33 -10.44
N PRO A 91 -8.47 5.20 -11.76
CA PRO A 91 -9.48 4.65 -12.67
C PRO A 91 -9.88 3.19 -12.35
N GLN A 92 -8.98 2.45 -11.68
CA GLN A 92 -9.20 1.07 -11.26
C GLN A 92 -9.68 1.00 -9.80
N TYR A 93 -9.29 1.98 -8.98
CA TYR A 93 -9.52 2.01 -7.53
C TYR A 93 -10.07 3.38 -7.11
N LEU A 94 -11.40 3.51 -7.06
CA LEU A 94 -12.12 4.73 -6.66
C LEU A 94 -12.14 4.93 -5.13
N VAL A 95 -10.97 4.89 -4.50
CA VAL A 95 -10.82 5.04 -3.03
C VAL A 95 -10.90 6.51 -2.60
N LEU A 96 -10.43 7.41 -3.46
CA LEU A 96 -10.33 8.85 -3.20
C LEU A 96 -11.14 9.64 -4.21
N ASP A 97 -11.56 10.84 -3.81
CA ASP A 97 -12.11 11.87 -4.70
C ASP A 97 -11.00 12.88 -4.99
N GLU A 98 -10.66 13.07 -6.26
CA GLU A 98 -9.57 13.94 -6.72
C GLU A 98 -9.78 15.40 -6.33
N ASP A 99 -11.00 15.92 -6.51
CA ASP A 99 -11.34 17.29 -6.16
C ASP A 99 -11.22 17.52 -4.65
N ARG A 100 -11.69 16.55 -3.85
CA ARG A 100 -11.57 16.60 -2.39
C ARG A 100 -10.11 16.45 -1.94
N PHE A 101 -9.32 15.61 -2.61
CA PHE A 101 -7.90 15.46 -2.30
C PHE A 101 -7.16 16.79 -2.42
N TYR A 102 -7.30 17.47 -3.55
CA TYR A 102 -6.61 18.72 -3.81
C TYR A 102 -7.16 19.90 -2.99
N SER A 103 -8.48 19.98 -2.82
CA SER A 103 -9.11 21.10 -2.09
C SER A 103 -8.95 20.98 -0.58
N HIS A 104 -8.92 19.76 -0.02
CA HIS A 104 -8.93 19.54 1.42
C HIS A 104 -7.67 18.85 1.93
N HIS A 105 -7.45 17.58 1.57
CA HIS A 105 -6.42 16.74 2.21
C HIS A 105 -5.00 17.30 2.00
N LEU A 106 -4.66 17.66 0.76
CA LEU A 106 -3.36 18.25 0.44
C LEU A 106 -3.15 19.59 1.14
N ASN A 107 -4.14 20.47 1.11
CA ASN A 107 -4.06 21.78 1.77
C ASN A 107 -3.88 21.63 3.29
N GLN A 108 -4.58 20.69 3.90
CA GLN A 108 -4.48 20.46 5.34
C GLN A 108 -3.09 19.91 5.71
N ALA A 109 -2.57 18.93 4.96
CA ALA A 109 -1.22 18.40 5.16
C ALA A 109 -0.14 19.49 5.02
N LEU A 110 -0.26 20.37 4.02
CA LEU A 110 0.64 21.51 3.83
C LEU A 110 0.58 22.50 4.99
N ARG A 111 -0.62 22.82 5.49
CA ARG A 111 -0.82 23.75 6.62
C ARG A 111 -0.16 23.26 7.90
N VAL A 112 -0.18 21.95 8.15
CA VAL A 112 0.43 21.35 9.34
C VAL A 112 1.87 20.88 9.10
N GLY A 113 2.45 21.15 7.93
CA GLY A 113 3.82 20.76 7.58
C GLY A 113 4.04 19.25 7.64
N PHE A 114 3.06 18.46 7.22
CA PHE A 114 3.07 16.99 7.30
C PHE A 114 3.25 16.43 8.73
N ALA A 115 2.74 17.10 9.77
CA ALA A 115 2.62 16.50 11.11
C ALA A 115 1.74 15.23 11.10
N SER A 116 1.90 14.36 12.11
CA SER A 116 1.11 13.12 12.27
C SER A 116 -0.39 13.43 12.35
N SER A 117 -1.09 13.24 11.24
CA SER A 117 -2.54 13.42 11.07
C SER A 117 -3.04 12.48 9.98
N LEU A 118 -4.35 12.16 9.98
CA LEU A 118 -4.93 11.32 8.93
C LEU A 118 -4.79 11.94 7.53
N ASP A 119 -4.90 13.27 7.41
CA ASP A 119 -4.72 13.97 6.13
C ASP A 119 -3.27 13.86 5.63
N SER A 120 -2.28 14.11 6.49
CA SER A 120 -0.87 13.94 6.13
C SER A 120 -0.55 12.49 5.74
N CYS A 121 -1.13 11.52 6.47
CA CYS A 121 -0.99 10.10 6.17
C CYS A 121 -1.57 9.77 4.78
N LEU A 122 -2.79 10.22 4.49
CA LEU A 122 -3.44 10.00 3.21
C LEU A 122 -2.63 10.60 2.06
N VAL A 123 -2.16 11.83 2.22
CA VAL A 123 -1.30 12.49 1.21
C VAL A 123 0.00 11.70 1.03
N ALA A 124 0.66 11.25 2.10
CA ALA A 124 1.88 10.45 1.99
C ALA A 124 1.64 9.09 1.28
N LEU A 125 0.48 8.45 1.46
CA LEU A 125 0.10 7.24 0.69
C LEU A 125 -0.15 7.54 -0.79
N VAL A 126 -0.80 8.66 -1.11
CA VAL A 126 -0.98 9.09 -2.51
C VAL A 126 0.38 9.36 -3.16
N LEU A 127 1.31 10.01 -2.46
CA LEU A 127 2.66 10.24 -2.98
C LEU A 127 3.47 8.95 -3.11
N SER A 128 3.27 7.96 -2.24
CA SER A 128 3.95 6.67 -2.35
C SER A 128 3.51 5.93 -3.61
N LEU A 129 2.20 5.78 -3.81
CA LEU A 129 1.65 5.14 -5.00
C LEU A 129 1.94 5.96 -6.26
N GLY A 130 1.85 7.29 -6.17
CA GLY A 130 2.24 8.21 -7.25
C GLY A 130 3.70 8.03 -7.67
N SER A 131 4.61 7.78 -6.72
CA SER A 131 6.02 7.49 -7.02
C SER A 131 6.18 6.15 -7.75
N VAL A 132 5.40 5.13 -7.38
CA VAL A 132 5.37 3.83 -8.08
C VAL A 132 4.89 4.01 -9.51
N ALA A 133 3.76 4.70 -9.72
CA ALA A 133 3.25 5.03 -11.06
C ALA A 133 4.28 5.82 -11.88
N ALA A 134 4.89 6.85 -11.28
CA ALA A 134 5.92 7.66 -11.92
C ALA A 134 7.09 6.78 -12.41
N CYS A 135 7.61 5.91 -11.55
CA CYS A 135 8.68 4.97 -11.93
C CYS A 135 8.26 4.01 -13.06
N GLN A 136 7.03 3.49 -13.05
CA GLN A 136 6.51 2.65 -14.13
C GLN A 136 6.41 3.39 -15.47
N THR A 137 6.20 4.71 -15.44
CA THR A 137 6.22 5.58 -16.63
C THR A 137 7.61 6.06 -17.05
N GLY A 138 8.67 5.64 -16.35
CA GLY A 138 10.07 5.95 -16.66
C GLY A 138 10.72 7.03 -15.79
N LYS A 139 9.99 7.62 -14.83
CA LYS A 139 10.53 8.61 -13.87
C LYS A 139 11.22 7.92 -12.68
N THR A 140 12.38 7.33 -12.92
CA THR A 140 13.13 6.53 -11.93
C THR A 140 13.81 7.36 -10.83
N GLU A 141 13.75 8.69 -10.91
CA GLU A 141 14.31 9.59 -9.90
C GLU A 141 13.58 9.51 -8.56
N TRP A 142 12.36 8.97 -8.53
CA TRP A 142 11.57 8.71 -7.33
C TRP A 142 11.87 7.39 -6.63
N ALA A 143 12.78 6.59 -7.20
CA ALA A 143 13.26 5.35 -6.57
C ALA A 143 14.22 5.64 -5.40
N GLN A 144 14.40 4.64 -4.53
CA GLN A 144 15.36 4.72 -3.43
C GLN A 144 16.81 4.70 -3.95
N SER A 145 17.69 5.48 -3.32
CA SER A 145 19.11 5.59 -3.70
C SER A 145 19.95 4.36 -3.36
N ASP A 146 19.49 3.50 -2.45
CA ASP A 146 20.32 2.50 -1.74
C ASP A 146 20.12 1.04 -2.22
N SER A 147 19.40 0.83 -3.33
CA SER A 147 19.23 -0.51 -3.90
C SER A 147 20.51 -0.96 -4.63
N ALA A 148 21.46 -1.52 -3.87
CA ALA A 148 22.62 -2.24 -4.42
C ALA A 148 22.24 -3.56 -5.14
N ASP A 149 20.97 -3.97 -5.06
CA ASP A 149 20.46 -5.20 -5.63
C ASP A 149 19.60 -4.89 -6.88
N PRO A 150 20.04 -5.26 -8.09
CA PRO A 150 19.34 -4.95 -9.34
C PRO A 150 17.94 -5.58 -9.42
N MET A 151 17.64 -6.62 -8.63
CA MET A 151 16.29 -7.19 -8.54
C MET A 151 15.33 -6.35 -7.67
N LEU A 152 15.85 -5.45 -6.84
CA LEU A 152 15.10 -4.55 -5.94
C LEU A 152 15.16 -3.09 -6.41
N GLU A 153 15.55 -2.84 -7.67
CA GLU A 153 15.78 -1.50 -8.23
C GLU A 153 14.56 -0.57 -8.21
N HIS A 154 13.36 -1.08 -7.94
CA HIS A 154 12.10 -0.35 -8.06
C HIS A 154 11.32 -0.20 -6.73
N GLU A 155 12.02 0.00 -5.60
CA GLU A 155 11.39 0.42 -4.33
C GLU A 155 10.96 1.91 -4.35
N ALA A 156 10.25 2.32 -5.40
CA ALA A 156 9.68 3.66 -5.50
C ALA A 156 8.59 3.86 -4.46
N GLY A 157 8.52 5.06 -3.88
CA GLY A 157 7.48 5.38 -2.89
C GLY A 157 7.69 4.76 -1.50
N LEU A 158 8.71 3.92 -1.29
CA LEU A 158 8.90 3.18 -0.03
C LEU A 158 9.07 4.09 1.18
N ALA A 159 9.80 5.20 1.01
CA ALA A 159 10.02 6.18 2.06
C ALA A 159 8.72 6.87 2.47
N PHE A 160 7.93 7.32 1.49
CA PHE A 160 6.60 7.90 1.72
C PHE A 160 5.66 6.92 2.42
N PHE A 161 5.65 5.66 1.98
CA PHE A 161 4.84 4.61 2.60
C PHE A 161 5.25 4.36 4.05
N THR A 162 6.55 4.24 4.32
CA THR A 162 7.06 4.03 5.69
C THR A 162 6.69 5.21 6.61
N ILE A 163 6.74 6.43 6.09
CA ILE A 163 6.33 7.63 6.83
C ILE A 163 4.82 7.60 7.10
N ALA A 164 4.01 7.30 6.08
CA ALA A 164 2.56 7.18 6.23
C ALA A 164 2.18 6.14 7.28
N CYS A 165 2.82 4.96 7.27
CA CYS A 165 2.59 3.94 8.30
C CYS A 165 2.92 4.45 9.70
N SER A 166 3.99 5.24 9.88
CA SER A 166 4.26 5.84 11.19
C SER A 166 3.23 6.89 11.59
N MET A 167 2.80 7.76 10.66
CA MET A 167 1.75 8.75 10.92
C MET A 167 0.42 8.08 11.31
N PHE A 168 0.08 6.98 10.64
CA PHE A 168 -1.15 6.24 10.92
C PHE A 168 -1.11 5.57 12.30
N GLN A 169 0.05 5.04 12.71
CA GLN A 169 0.23 4.43 14.03
C GLN A 169 0.11 5.44 15.17
N ASP A 170 0.55 6.68 14.95
CA ASP A 170 0.52 7.75 15.95
C ASP A 170 -0.89 8.36 16.13
N VAL A 171 -1.81 8.13 15.19
CA VAL A 171 -3.12 8.80 15.16
C VAL A 171 -4.24 7.86 15.63
N GLU A 172 -4.85 8.19 16.77
CA GLU A 172 -5.99 7.44 17.34
C GLU A 172 -7.36 7.87 16.76
N GLY A 173 -7.45 8.06 15.43
CA GLY A 173 -8.64 8.57 14.75
C GLY A 173 -9.48 7.49 14.03
N THR A 174 -10.77 7.39 14.33
CA THR A 174 -11.72 6.48 13.66
C THR A 174 -12.68 7.23 12.75
N ASP A 175 -12.14 7.84 11.69
CA ASP A 175 -12.93 8.55 10.67
C ASP A 175 -12.92 7.81 9.33
N TRP A 176 -13.77 8.22 8.39
CA TRP A 176 -13.73 7.70 7.01
C TRP A 176 -12.34 7.81 6.36
N VAL A 177 -11.59 8.85 6.70
CA VAL A 177 -10.21 9.05 6.20
C VAL A 177 -9.28 7.92 6.64
N SER A 178 -9.45 7.36 7.85
CA SER A 178 -8.62 6.24 8.29
C SER A 178 -8.95 4.96 7.53
N VAL A 179 -10.22 4.74 7.14
CA VAL A 179 -10.62 3.66 6.23
C VAL A 179 -9.98 3.84 4.86
N GLN A 180 -9.98 5.06 4.32
CA GLN A 180 -9.30 5.35 3.04
C GLN A 180 -7.80 5.08 3.12
N CYS A 181 -7.13 5.47 4.21
CA CYS A 181 -5.72 5.13 4.44
C CYS A 181 -5.50 3.61 4.47
N LEU A 182 -6.36 2.85 5.16
CA LEU A 182 -6.27 1.38 5.19
C LEU A 182 -6.44 0.75 3.80
N LEU A 183 -7.37 1.26 3.00
CA LEU A 183 -7.58 0.78 1.62
C LEU A 183 -6.39 1.08 0.70
N LEU A 184 -5.72 2.21 0.89
CA LEU A 184 -4.51 2.57 0.13
C LEU A 184 -3.25 1.81 0.60
N MET A 185 -3.27 1.24 1.80
CA MET A 185 -2.18 0.43 2.35
C MET A 185 -2.28 -1.06 2.00
N ALA A 186 -3.43 -1.52 1.51
CA ALA A 186 -3.73 -2.92 1.19
C ALA A 186 -3.12 -3.36 -0.16
#